data_AF-A0A835S6X9-F1
#
_entry.id   AF-A0A835S6X9-F1
#
_cell.length_a   1.000
_cell.length_b   1.000
_cell.length_c   1.000
_cell.angle_alpha   90.00
_cell.angle_beta   90.00
_cell.angle_gamma   90.00
#
_symmetry.space_group_name_H-M   'P 1'
#
loop_
_entity.id
_entity.type
_entity.pdbx_description
1 polymer ?
#
loop_
_entity_poly.entity_id
_entity_poly.type
_entity_poly.pdbx_seq_one_letter_code
_entity_poly.pdbx_strand_id
1 'polypeptide(L)'
;MLLLQEGFRWRLVEIDATLSNLTKETGHVTSLIHPANTYMDLNIGLSLWLAASGDGWVDERYRYKSHARVLLVGSGADEQCAGYGRHRTKYKLGGWDALHEEMKLDMQRIWKRNLGRDDRLISDHGKEA
;
A
#
# COMPACT_ATOMS: atom_id res chain seq x y z
N MET A 1 6.57 17.45 -5.54
CA MET A 1 6.13 18.68 -4.87
C MET A 1 4.65 18.86 -5.15
N LEU A 2 3.77 18.51 -4.21
CA LEU A 2 2.34 18.81 -4.29
C LEU A 2 2.14 20.23 -3.76
N LEU A 3 1.80 21.18 -4.63
CA LEU A 3 1.41 22.52 -4.22
C LEU A 3 -0.04 22.45 -3.72
N LEU A 4 -0.22 22.33 -2.41
CA LEU A 4 -1.53 22.43 -1.76
C LEU A 4 -1.81 23.90 -1.49
N GLN A 5 -2.98 24.39 -1.93
CA GLN A 5 -3.46 25.73 -1.58
C GLN A 5 -3.61 25.87 -0.06
N GLU A 6 -3.43 27.08 0.45
CA GLU A 6 -3.74 27.42 1.83
C GLU A 6 -5.23 27.11 2.12
N GLY A 7 -5.51 26.42 3.24
CA GLY A 7 -6.87 26.14 3.71
C GLY A 7 -7.27 24.66 3.83
N PHE A 8 -6.46 23.72 3.35
CA PHE A 8 -6.74 22.29 3.56
C PHE A 8 -6.32 21.85 4.98
N ARG A 9 -7.32 21.47 5.80
CA ARG A 9 -7.08 20.83 7.10
C ARG A 9 -6.98 19.32 6.93
N TRP A 10 -5.79 18.78 7.14
CA TRP A 10 -5.59 17.34 7.28
C TRP A 10 -6.31 16.81 8.51
N ARG A 11 -6.97 15.66 8.36
CA ARG A 11 -7.55 14.90 9.46
C ARG A 11 -6.91 13.54 9.46
N LEU A 12 -6.36 13.15 10.61
CA LEU A 12 -5.95 11.77 10.82
C LEU A 12 -7.22 10.95 11.08
N VAL A 13 -7.37 9.87 10.33
CA VAL A 13 -8.45 8.90 10.50
C VAL A 13 -7.80 7.58 10.84
N GLU A 14 -7.91 7.15 12.09
CA GLU A 14 -7.28 5.95 12.61
C GLU A 14 -8.19 4.75 12.32
N ILE A 15 -7.66 3.76 11.60
CA ILE A 15 -8.42 2.59 11.17
C ILE A 15 -7.84 1.36 11.87
N ASP A 16 -8.38 1.09 13.05
CA ASP A 16 -7.99 -0.06 13.86
C ASP A 16 -8.88 -1.26 13.58
N ALA A 17 -8.25 -2.43 13.47
CA ALA A 17 -8.93 -3.71 13.33
C ALA A 17 -8.45 -4.70 14.38
N THR A 18 -9.39 -5.37 15.04
CA THR A 18 -9.06 -6.44 15.99
C THR A 18 -8.75 -7.74 15.26
N LEU A 19 -7.96 -8.62 15.88
CA LEU A 19 -7.59 -9.92 15.30
C LEU A 19 -8.81 -10.77 14.90
N SER A 20 -9.90 -10.71 15.66
CA SER A 20 -11.17 -11.37 15.35
C SER A 20 -11.75 -10.90 14.00
N ASN A 21 -11.71 -9.60 13.75
CA ASN A 21 -12.18 -9.03 12.48
C ASN A 21 -11.26 -9.44 11.34
N LEU A 22 -9.94 -9.42 11.56
CA LEU A 22 -8.96 -9.83 10.54
C LEU A 22 -9.18 -11.28 10.08
N THR A 23 -9.46 -12.21 11.00
CA THR A 23 -9.68 -13.62 10.66
C THR A 23 -10.85 -13.80 9.67
N LYS A 24 -11.89 -12.96 9.76
CA LYS A 24 -13.05 -13.01 8.85
C LYS A 24 -12.70 -12.50 7.46
N GLU A 25 -11.97 -11.40 7.38
CA GLU A 25 -11.63 -10.74 6.12
C GLU A 25 -10.43 -11.40 5.40
N THR A 26 -9.62 -12.18 6.13
CA THR A 26 -8.40 -12.80 5.59
C THR A 26 -8.67 -13.63 4.34
N GLY A 27 -9.76 -14.40 4.31
CA GLY A 27 -10.11 -15.22 3.15
C GLY A 27 -10.42 -14.37 1.92
N HIS A 28 -11.18 -13.28 2.09
CA HIS A 28 -11.52 -12.34 1.02
C HIS A 28 -10.28 -11.62 0.50
N VAL A 29 -9.48 -11.02 1.39
CA VAL A 29 -8.25 -10.30 1.01
C VAL A 29 -7.23 -11.24 0.36
N THR A 30 -7.12 -12.50 0.81
CA THR A 30 -6.27 -13.51 0.16
C THR A 30 -6.67 -13.72 -1.31
N SER A 31 -7.98 -13.71 -1.61
CA SER A 31 -8.45 -13.81 -2.99
C SER A 31 -8.09 -12.57 -3.83
N LEU A 32 -8.11 -11.37 -3.23
CA LEU A 32 -7.77 -10.11 -3.91
C LEU A 32 -6.27 -9.97 -4.22
N ILE A 33 -5.39 -10.49 -3.35
CA ILE A 33 -3.93 -10.40 -3.58
C ILE A 33 -3.42 -11.40 -4.63
N HIS A 34 -4.18 -12.46 -4.94
CA HIS A 34 -3.80 -13.46 -5.94
C HIS A 34 -3.36 -12.79 -7.26
N PRO A 35 -2.27 -13.15 -7.94
CA PRO A 35 -1.51 -14.40 -7.80
C PRO A 35 -0.47 -14.39 -6.67
N ALA A 36 -0.33 -13.30 -5.93
CA ALA A 36 0.50 -13.32 -4.74
C ALA A 36 -0.13 -14.25 -3.68
N ASN A 37 0.71 -14.98 -2.96
CA ASN A 37 0.28 -15.91 -1.92
C ASN A 37 1.31 -15.97 -0.79
N THR A 38 1.86 -14.81 -0.41
CA THR A 38 2.83 -14.70 0.68
C THR A 38 2.20 -14.01 1.88
N TYR A 39 2.63 -14.36 3.09
CA TYR A 39 2.21 -13.66 4.30
C TYR A 39 2.55 -12.17 4.28
N MET A 40 3.63 -11.79 3.59
CA MET A 40 4.01 -10.39 3.44
C MET A 40 3.02 -9.63 2.56
N ASP A 41 2.62 -10.21 1.42
CA ASP A 41 1.61 -9.63 0.55
C ASP A 41 0.23 -9.56 1.23
N LEU A 42 -0.11 -10.57 2.04
CA LEU A 42 -1.33 -10.55 2.84
C LEU A 42 -1.30 -9.45 3.89
N ASN A 43 -0.21 -9.31 4.65
CA ASN A 43 -0.11 -8.28 5.69
C ASN A 43 -0.17 -6.86 5.10
N ILE A 44 0.61 -6.60 4.04
CA ILE A 44 0.54 -5.31 3.33
C ILE A 44 -0.87 -5.09 2.77
N GLY A 45 -1.43 -6.13 2.14
CA GLY A 45 -2.73 -6.04 1.50
C GLY A 45 -3.86 -5.77 2.48
N LEU A 46 -3.85 -6.42 3.64
CA LEU A 46 -4.84 -6.24 4.69
C LEU A 46 -4.78 -4.84 5.30
N SER A 47 -3.57 -4.34 5.59
CA SER A 47 -3.38 -2.96 6.06
C SER A 47 -3.89 -1.95 5.03
N LEU A 48 -3.57 -2.13 3.75
CA LEU A 48 -4.01 -1.22 2.70
C LEU A 48 -5.51 -1.28 2.47
N TRP A 49 -6.10 -2.48 2.43
CA TRP A 49 -7.54 -2.68 2.25
C TRP A 49 -8.32 -2.03 3.39
N LEU A 50 -7.93 -2.28 4.65
CA LEU A 50 -8.51 -1.62 5.81
C LEU A 50 -8.41 -0.09 5.70
N ALA A 51 -7.22 0.43 5.37
CA ALA A 51 -7.02 1.88 5.20
C ALA A 51 -7.92 2.45 4.08
N ALA A 52 -8.03 1.74 2.96
CA ALA A 52 -8.85 2.11 1.82
C ALA A 52 -10.34 2.13 2.16
N SER A 53 -10.82 1.33 3.12
CA SER A 53 -12.20 1.41 3.61
C SER A 53 -12.58 2.82 4.11
N GLY A 54 -11.59 3.59 4.61
CA GLY A 54 -11.81 4.92 5.18
C GLY A 54 -12.73 4.94 6.40
N ASP A 55 -12.96 3.79 7.03
CA ASP A 55 -13.85 3.62 8.18
C ASP A 55 -13.04 3.65 9.48
N GLY A 56 -12.93 4.82 10.08
CA GLY A 56 -12.00 5.05 11.18
C GLY A 56 -12.54 5.92 12.30
N TRP A 57 -11.63 6.32 13.18
CA TRP A 57 -11.85 7.24 14.27
C TRP A 57 -11.07 8.52 14.03
N VAL A 58 -11.62 9.65 14.45
CA VAL A 58 -10.89 10.91 14.52
C VAL A 58 -10.72 11.27 15.98
N ASP A 59 -9.46 11.46 16.38
CA ASP A 59 -9.04 11.79 17.75
C ASP A 59 -9.61 10.84 18.82
N GLU A 60 -9.78 9.54 18.49
CA GLU A 60 -10.47 8.51 19.31
C GLU A 60 -11.89 8.87 19.82
N ARG A 61 -12.46 9.99 19.36
CA ARG A 61 -13.68 10.57 19.92
C ARG A 61 -14.94 10.19 19.17
N TYR A 62 -14.87 10.17 17.85
CA TYR A 62 -16.05 9.89 17.02
C TYR A 62 -15.71 9.08 15.78
N ARG A 63 -16.69 8.26 15.38
CA ARG A 63 -16.61 7.44 14.18
C ARG A 63 -16.72 8.30 12.93
N TYR A 64 -15.85 8.06 11.96
CA TYR A 64 -15.80 8.77 10.70
C TYR A 64 -15.65 7.80 9.53
N LYS A 65 -16.48 7.99 8.50
CA LYS A 65 -16.35 7.29 7.22
C LYS A 65 -15.96 8.30 6.15
N SER A 66 -14.80 8.09 5.53
CA SER A 66 -14.38 8.89 4.39
C SER A 66 -15.18 8.53 3.14
N HIS A 67 -15.76 9.55 2.50
CA HIS A 67 -16.42 9.44 1.18
C HIS A 67 -15.46 9.70 0.01
N ALA A 68 -14.16 9.86 0.28
CA ALA A 68 -13.17 10.07 -0.77
C ALA A 68 -13.16 8.86 -1.73
N ARG A 69 -13.24 9.16 -3.03
CA ARG A 69 -13.19 8.18 -4.11
C ARG A 69 -11.79 7.96 -4.66
N VAL A 70 -10.89 8.92 -4.42
CA VAL A 70 -9.50 8.88 -4.87
C VAL A 70 -8.60 8.84 -3.64
N LEU A 71 -7.63 7.93 -3.64
CA LEU A 71 -6.60 7.79 -2.62
C LEU A 71 -5.25 8.17 -3.22
N LEU A 72 -4.44 8.88 -2.46
CA LEU A 72 -3.02 9.08 -2.80
C LEU A 72 -2.21 8.05 -2.02
N VAL A 73 -1.52 7.17 -2.73
CA VAL A 73 -0.74 6.08 -2.13
C VAL A 73 0.74 6.20 -2.45
N GLY A 74 1.59 5.71 -1.55
CA GLY A 74 3.06 5.73 -1.70
C GLY A 74 3.62 4.55 -2.49
N SER A 75 2.80 3.81 -3.22
CA SER A 75 3.21 2.59 -3.93
C SER A 75 4.26 2.91 -5.00
N GLY A 76 5.30 2.07 -5.10
CA GLY A 76 6.37 2.25 -6.08
C GLY A 76 7.53 3.16 -5.65
N ALA A 77 7.48 3.76 -4.46
CA ALA A 77 8.56 4.60 -3.96
C ALA A 77 9.86 3.80 -3.74
N ASP A 78 9.77 2.60 -3.19
CA ASP A 78 10.94 1.76 -2.92
C ASP A 78 11.63 1.28 -4.20
N GLU A 79 10.85 0.93 -5.23
CA GLU A 79 11.35 0.51 -6.54
C GLU A 79 12.05 1.65 -7.28
N GLN A 80 11.50 2.87 -7.21
CA GLN A 80 12.08 4.05 -7.87
C GLN A 80 13.31 4.59 -7.13
N CYS A 81 13.28 4.59 -5.80
CA CYS A 81 14.27 5.26 -4.96
C CYS A 81 15.22 4.30 -4.25
N ALA A 82 15.27 3.03 -4.67
CA ALA A 82 16.12 2.00 -4.08
C ALA A 82 15.85 1.73 -2.58
N GLY A 83 14.59 1.83 -2.11
CA GLY A 83 14.23 1.77 -0.69
C GLY A 83 14.34 0.40 -0.01
N TYR A 84 14.26 -0.70 -0.76
CA TYR A 84 14.41 -2.05 -0.17
C TYR A 84 15.82 -2.36 0.31
N GLY A 85 15.94 -3.03 1.47
CA GLY A 85 17.24 -3.45 2.02
C GLY A 85 18.10 -4.29 1.06
N ARG A 86 17.47 -5.08 0.16
CA ARG A 86 18.19 -5.84 -0.87
C ARG A 86 18.93 -4.95 -1.87
N HIS A 87 18.44 -3.74 -2.15
CA HIS A 87 19.10 -2.79 -3.03
C HIS A 87 20.46 -2.39 -2.47
N ARG A 88 20.51 -2.07 -1.16
CA ARG A 88 21.77 -1.79 -0.47
C ARG A 88 22.74 -2.97 -0.56
N THR A 89 22.24 -4.20 -0.40
CA THR A 89 23.07 -5.40 -0.53
C THR A 89 23.63 -5.55 -1.94
N LYS A 90 22.80 -5.37 -2.99
CA LYS A 90 23.23 -5.43 -4.39
C LYS A 90 24.27 -4.38 -4.73
N TYR A 91 24.05 -3.15 -4.27
CA TYR A 91 25.02 -2.07 -4.42
C TYR A 91 26.38 -2.41 -3.78
N LYS A 92 26.37 -2.98 -2.57
CA LYS A 92 27.62 -3.38 -1.89
C LYS A 92 28.38 -4.48 -2.62
N LEU A 93 27.68 -5.38 -3.30
CA LEU A 93 28.28 -6.54 -3.97
C LEU A 93 28.76 -6.23 -5.39
N GLY A 94 28.11 -5.32 -6.11
CA GLY A 94 28.42 -5.06 -7.51
C GLY A 94 28.26 -3.61 -7.96
N GLY A 95 28.27 -2.66 -7.03
CA GLY A 95 28.23 -1.24 -7.31
C GLY A 95 26.92 -0.78 -7.97
N TRP A 96 27.03 0.32 -8.72
CA TRP A 96 25.89 0.95 -9.39
C TRP A 96 25.24 0.07 -10.44
N ASP A 97 26.02 -0.69 -11.20
CA ASP A 97 25.50 -1.55 -12.26
C ASP A 97 24.63 -2.68 -11.69
N ALA A 98 25.08 -3.32 -10.60
CA ALA A 98 24.29 -4.37 -9.94
C ALA A 98 23.02 -3.83 -9.27
N LEU A 99 23.07 -2.62 -8.71
CA LEU A 99 21.90 -1.93 -8.19
C LEU A 99 20.91 -1.58 -9.32
N HIS A 100 21.41 -1.03 -10.42
CA HIS A 100 20.60 -0.64 -11.57
C HIS A 100 19.82 -1.82 -12.13
N GLU A 101 20.49 -2.95 -12.37
CA GLU A 101 19.79 -4.15 -12.89
C GLU A 101 18.76 -4.70 -11.89
N GLU A 102 19.03 -4.65 -10.57
CA GLU A 102 18.04 -5.04 -9.56
C GLU A 102 16.80 -4.14 -9.59
N MET A 103 16.98 -2.81 -9.57
CA MET A 103 15.86 -1.85 -9.60
C MET A 103 15.08 -1.92 -10.90
N LYS A 104 15.77 -2.13 -12.03
CA LYS A 104 15.15 -2.30 -13.35
C LYS A 104 14.24 -3.54 -13.38
N LEU A 105 14.68 -4.65 -12.80
CA LEU A 105 13.84 -5.84 -12.65
C LEU A 105 12.59 -5.56 -11.83
N ASP A 106 12.69 -4.77 -10.76
CA ASP A 106 11.55 -4.35 -9.95
C ASP A 106 10.57 -3.48 -10.74
N MET A 107 11.06 -2.48 -11.45
CA MET A 107 10.22 -1.62 -12.28
C MET A 107 9.50 -2.41 -13.39
N GLN A 108 10.16 -3.38 -14.03
CA GLN A 108 9.55 -4.19 -15.09
C GLN A 108 8.41 -5.11 -14.59
N ARG A 109 8.39 -5.43 -13.29
CA ARG A 109 7.40 -6.32 -12.70
C ARG A 109 6.43 -5.62 -11.75
N ILE A 110 6.58 -4.32 -11.52
CA ILE A 110 5.83 -3.60 -10.49
C ILE A 110 4.31 -3.66 -10.73
N TRP A 111 3.89 -3.58 -12.00
CA TRP A 111 2.49 -3.63 -12.41
C TRP A 111 1.79 -4.93 -11.98
N LYS A 112 2.46 -6.08 -12.08
CA LYS A 112 1.90 -7.38 -11.69
C LYS A 112 2.13 -7.74 -10.21
N ARG A 113 2.96 -6.96 -9.52
CA ARG A 113 3.29 -7.14 -8.10
C ARG A 113 2.55 -6.12 -7.26
N ASN A 114 3.24 -5.06 -6.86
CA ASN A 114 2.74 -4.10 -5.88
C ASN A 114 1.56 -3.31 -6.44
N LEU A 115 1.67 -2.73 -7.64
CA LEU A 115 0.55 -1.94 -8.19
C LEU A 115 -0.69 -2.79 -8.47
N GLY A 116 -0.53 -3.99 -9.04
CA GLY A 116 -1.67 -4.87 -9.30
C GLY A 116 -2.31 -5.42 -8.03
N ARG A 117 -1.53 -5.70 -6.97
CA ARG A 117 -2.08 -6.02 -5.64
C ARG A 117 -2.86 -4.84 -5.09
N ASP A 118 -2.25 -3.66 -5.05
CA ASP A 118 -2.80 -2.47 -4.42
C ASP A 118 -4.07 -1.98 -5.14
N ASP A 119 -4.09 -2.01 -6.47
CA ASP A 119 -5.25 -1.67 -7.31
C ASP A 119 -6.48 -2.50 -6.96
N ARG A 120 -6.34 -3.83 -6.86
CA ARG A 120 -7.47 -4.72 -6.54
C ARG A 120 -7.99 -4.51 -5.12
N LEU A 121 -7.11 -4.24 -4.17
CA LEU A 121 -7.49 -3.99 -2.78
C LEU A 121 -8.24 -2.66 -2.63
N ILE A 122 -7.78 -1.61 -3.33
CA ILE A 122 -8.40 -0.29 -3.27
C ILE A 122 -9.72 -0.27 -4.05
N SER A 123 -9.74 -0.91 -5.22
CA SER A 123 -10.94 -1.02 -6.07
C SER A 123 -12.06 -1.82 -5.43
N ASP A 124 -11.75 -2.79 -4.55
CA ASP A 124 -12.76 -3.53 -3.77
C ASP A 124 -13.61 -2.63 -2.87
N HIS A 125 -13.07 -1.46 -2.48
CA HIS A 125 -13.81 -0.41 -1.76
C HIS A 125 -14.43 0.65 -2.68
N GLY A 126 -14.41 0.44 -4.00
CA GLY A 126 -14.94 1.39 -4.99
C GLY A 126 -14.13 2.69 -5.05
N LYS A 127 -12.82 2.61 -4.79
CA LYS A 127 -11.89 3.75 -4.82
C LYS A 127 -10.83 3.56 -5.90
N GLU A 128 -10.26 4.67 -6.34
CA GLU A 128 -9.19 4.75 -7.32
C GLU A 128 -7.91 5.26 -6.63
N ALA A 129 -6.75 4.80 -7.09
CA ALA A 129 -5.44 5.14 -6.56
C ALA A 129 -4.54 5.78 -7.62
#